data_AF-A0A401FTM0-F1
#
_entry.id   AF-A0A401FTM0-F1
#
_cell.length_a   1.000
_cell.length_b   1.000
_cell.length_c   1.000
_cell.angle_alpha   90.00
_cell.angle_beta   90.00
_cell.angle_gamma   90.00
#
_symmetry.space_group_name_H-M   'P 1'
#
loop_
_entity.id
_entity.type
_entity.pdbx_description
1 polymer ?
#
loop_
_entity_poly.entity_id
_entity_poly.type
_entity_poly.pdbx_seq_one_letter_code
_entity_poly.pdbx_strand_id
1 'polypeptide(L)'
;MMQTLRIDIYKPGKNDPETRISIPLSSLNISEKLLPSKAKASLAREGIDVSELGVLFAKQGPKGTLIEIENANEKLVISID
;
A
#
# COMPACT_ATOMS: atom_id res chain seq x y z
N MET A 1 -14.29 13.26 2.19
CA MET A 1 -13.90 11.99 2.85
C MET A 1 -12.39 11.86 2.75
N MET A 2 -11.72 11.47 3.84
CA MET A 2 -10.27 11.29 3.86
C MET A 2 -9.93 9.98 3.18
N GLN A 3 -9.26 10.06 2.03
CA GLN A 3 -8.89 8.87 1.30
C GLN A 3 -7.65 8.22 1.95
N THR A 4 -7.58 6.89 1.97
CA THR A 4 -6.49 6.14 2.61
C THR A 4 -5.92 5.10 1.66
N LEU A 5 -4.60 5.09 1.49
CA LEU A 5 -3.89 3.97 0.86
C LEU A 5 -3.84 2.82 1.86
N ARG A 6 -4.39 1.67 1.48
CA ARG A 6 -4.25 0.43 2.23
C ARG A 6 -3.38 -0.55 1.47
N ILE A 7 -2.38 -1.10 2.16
CA ILE A 7 -1.53 -2.19 1.68
C ILE A 7 -1.76 -3.36 2.62
N ASP A 8 -2.41 -4.40 2.10
CA ASP A 8 -2.74 -5.61 2.83
C ASP A 8 -1.90 -6.78 2.30
N ILE A 9 -1.23 -7.49 3.21
CA ILE A 9 -0.42 -8.68 2.91
C ILE A 9 -1.06 -9.87 3.61
N TYR A 10 -1.45 -10.87 2.83
CA TYR A 10 -2.13 -12.08 3.26
C TYR A 10 -1.18 -13.27 3.14
N LYS A 11 -1.27 -14.18 4.12
CA LYS A 11 -0.67 -15.51 4.00
C LYS A 11 -1.53 -16.43 3.13
N PRO A 12 -0.95 -17.49 2.54
CA PRO A 12 -1.69 -18.41 1.68
C PRO A 12 -2.83 -19.06 2.45
N GLY A 13 -4.03 -19.06 1.85
CA GLY A 13 -5.24 -19.64 2.44
C GLY A 13 -5.81 -18.87 3.63
N LYS A 14 -5.37 -17.63 3.89
CA LYS A 14 -5.95 -16.74 4.92
C LYS A 14 -6.81 -15.66 4.26
N ASN A 15 -7.99 -15.42 4.85
CA ASN A 15 -8.91 -14.37 4.40
C ASN A 15 -8.63 -13.01 5.03
N ASP A 16 -7.92 -13.00 6.17
CA ASP A 16 -7.50 -11.77 6.85
C ASP A 16 -6.03 -11.47 6.57
N PRO A 17 -5.65 -10.20 6.38
CA PRO A 17 -4.26 -9.84 6.16
C PRO A 17 -3.45 -10.05 7.43
N GLU A 18 -2.28 -10.65 7.27
CA GLU A 18 -1.29 -10.73 8.34
C GLU A 18 -0.69 -9.35 8.63
N THR A 19 -0.47 -8.54 7.58
CA THR A 19 0.02 -7.17 7.73
C THR A 19 -0.90 -6.21 7.00
N ARG A 20 -1.33 -5.16 7.69
CA ARG A 20 -2.09 -4.04 7.12
C ARG A 20 -1.37 -2.74 7.37
N ILE A 21 -1.02 -2.04 6.30
CA ILE A 21 -0.48 -0.69 6.35
C ILE A 21 -1.59 0.24 5.84
N SER A 22 -1.91 1.27 6.62
CA SER A 22 -2.92 2.27 6.26
C SER A 22 -2.31 3.65 6.35
N ILE A 23 -2.27 4.36 5.22
CA ILE A 23 -1.62 5.65 5.09
C ILE A 23 -2.66 6.65 4.59
N PRO A 24 -3.02 7.67 5.39
CA PRO A 24 -3.85 8.76 4.92
C PRO A 24 -3.18 9.43 3.73
N LEU A 25 -3.91 9.60 2.63
CA LEU A 25 -3.33 10.14 1.39
C LEU A 25 -2.88 11.60 1.55
N SER A 26 -3.54 12.35 2.43
CA SER A 26 -3.13 13.69 2.85
C SER A 26 -1.77 13.74 3.54
N SER A 27 -1.29 12.60 4.05
CA SER A 27 -0.07 12.50 4.85
C SER A 27 1.06 11.79 4.12
N LEU A 28 0.86 11.35 2.87
CA LEU A 28 1.80 10.50 2.15
C LEU A 28 3.22 11.10 2.08
N ASN A 29 3.33 12.40 1.78
CA ASN A 29 4.57 13.17 1.73
C ASN A 29 5.40 13.11 3.03
N ILE A 30 4.74 12.81 4.16
CA ILE A 30 5.35 12.69 5.49
C ILE A 30 5.52 11.21 5.85
N SER A 31 4.56 10.36 5.46
CA SER A 31 4.55 8.92 5.74
C SER A 31 5.78 8.21 5.19
N GLU A 32 6.34 8.64 4.06
CA GLU A 32 7.62 8.12 3.54
C GLU A 32 8.78 8.23 4.54
N LYS A 33 8.80 9.30 5.33
CA LYS A 33 9.84 9.54 6.35
C LYS A 33 9.60 8.73 7.63
N LEU A 34 8.37 8.23 7.81
CA LEU A 34 7.92 7.51 8.99
C LEU A 34 7.78 6.00 8.76
N LEU A 35 7.90 5.55 7.50
CA LEU A 35 7.86 4.13 7.16
C LEU A 35 9.03 3.40 7.84
N PRO A 36 8.77 2.30 8.57
CA PRO A 36 9.83 1.46 9.12
C PRO A 36 10.76 0.97 8.00
N SER A 37 12.07 0.96 8.28
CA SER A 37 13.09 0.54 7.31
C SER A 37 12.82 -0.82 6.69
N LYS A 38 12.31 -1.78 7.48
CA LYS A 38 11.91 -3.12 7.00
C LYS A 38 10.79 -3.07 5.97
N ALA A 39 9.76 -2.24 6.20
CA ALA A 39 8.65 -2.08 5.26
C ALA A 39 9.11 -1.40 3.97
N LYS A 40 9.92 -0.34 4.09
CA LYS A 40 10.52 0.35 2.94
C LYS A 40 11.37 -0.59 2.09
N ALA A 41 12.19 -1.44 2.72
CA ALA A 41 13.01 -2.43 2.02
C ALA A 41 12.19 -3.53 1.34
N SER A 42 11.04 -3.92 1.90
CA SER A 42 10.13 -4.85 1.21
C SER A 42 9.49 -4.20 -0.01
N LEU A 43 8.92 -2.99 0.13
CA LEU A 43 8.33 -2.26 -0.98
C LEU A 43 9.34 -2.02 -2.11
N ALA A 44 10.56 -1.62 -1.79
CA ALA A 44 11.62 -1.40 -2.77
C ALA A 44 12.04 -2.68 -3.52
N ARG A 45 12.04 -3.85 -2.85
CA ARG A 45 12.33 -5.14 -3.51
C ARG A 45 11.28 -5.51 -4.55
N GLU A 46 10.03 -5.13 -4.31
CA GLU A 46 8.92 -5.30 -5.24
C GLU A 46 8.82 -4.16 -6.28
N GLY A 47 9.78 -3.22 -6.30
CA GLY A 47 9.79 -2.09 -7.22
C GLY A 47 8.76 -1.00 -6.91
N ILE A 48 8.22 -0.98 -5.69
CA ILE A 48 7.19 -0.04 -5.26
C ILE A 48 7.85 1.18 -4.61
N ASP A 49 7.86 2.30 -5.34
CA ASP A 49 8.26 3.60 -4.79
C ASP A 49 7.04 4.38 -4.27
N VAL A 50 6.92 4.39 -2.94
CA VAL A 50 5.89 5.14 -2.23
C VAL A 50 5.99 6.66 -2.41
N SER A 51 7.13 7.18 -2.84
CA SER A 51 7.31 8.63 -3.07
C SER A 51 6.61 9.15 -4.31
N GLU A 52 6.43 8.29 -5.31
CA GLU A 52 5.71 8.65 -6.54
C GLU A 52 4.20 8.52 -6.41
N LEU A 53 3.73 7.85 -5.34
CA LEU A 53 2.29 7.68 -5.11
C LEU A 53 1.59 9.03 -4.88
N GLY A 54 2.29 10.05 -4.40
CA GLY A 54 1.76 11.40 -4.16
C GLY A 54 1.07 12.01 -5.38
N VAL A 55 1.56 11.69 -6.58
CA VAL A 55 1.07 12.22 -7.86
C VAL A 55 -0.31 11.64 -8.24
N LEU A 56 -0.65 10.44 -7.75
CA LEU A 56 -1.92 9.76 -8.02
C LEU A 56 -3.11 10.46 -7.34
N PHE A 57 -2.88 11.24 -6.28
CA PHE A 57 -3.96 11.88 -5.49
C PHE A 57 -4.43 13.22 -6.03
N ALA A 58 -3.59 13.93 -6.78
CA ALA A 58 -3.87 15.29 -7.24
C ALA A 58 -5.08 15.39 -8.20
N LYS A 59 -5.63 14.27 -8.68
CA LYS A 59 -6.67 14.25 -9.72
C LYS A 59 -7.99 13.55 -9.35
N GLN A 60 -8.28 13.33 -8.06
CA GLN A 60 -9.34 12.37 -7.65
C GLN A 60 -9.06 10.98 -8.26
N GLY A 61 -7.98 10.36 -7.79
CA GLY A 61 -7.56 9.04 -8.24
C GLY A 61 -8.66 7.96 -8.03
N PRO A 62 -8.52 6.81 -8.72
CA PRO A 62 -9.47 5.71 -8.63
C PRO A 62 -9.62 5.21 -7.19
N LYS A 63 -10.84 4.85 -6.81
CA LYS A 63 -11.16 4.18 -5.54
C LYS A 63 -11.22 2.66 -5.75
N GLY A 64 -10.96 1.89 -4.71
CA GLY A 64 -10.96 0.43 -4.71
C GLY A 64 -9.58 -0.16 -4.95
N THR A 65 -9.54 -1.44 -5.35
CA THR A 65 -8.30 -2.18 -5.60
C THR A 65 -7.55 -1.61 -6.80
N LEU A 66 -6.31 -1.19 -6.57
CA LEU A 66 -5.39 -0.73 -7.61
C LEU A 66 -4.55 -1.88 -8.16
N ILE A 67 -4.02 -2.71 -7.26
CA ILE A 67 -3.13 -3.81 -7.56
C ILE A 67 -3.48 -5.00 -6.66
N GLU A 68 -3.52 -6.18 -7.26
CA GLU A 68 -3.63 -7.45 -6.57
C GLU A 68 -2.59 -8.41 -7.17
N ILE A 69 -1.67 -8.87 -6.34
CA ILE A 69 -0.62 -9.83 -6.72
C ILE A 69 -0.74 -11.02 -5.79
N GLU A 70 -0.83 -12.22 -6.35
CA GLU A 70 -0.88 -13.47 -5.59
C GLU A 70 0.19 -14.43 -6.10
N ASN A 71 0.99 -14.95 -5.18
CA ASN A 71 1.99 -15.97 -5.44
C ASN A 71 1.86 -17.12 -4.42
N ALA A 72 2.69 -18.16 -4.55
CA ALA A 72 2.62 -19.34 -3.68
C ALA A 72 2.85 -19.04 -2.18
N ASN A 73 3.49 -17.91 -1.85
CA ASN A 73 3.90 -17.55 -0.51
C ASN A 73 3.02 -16.46 0.13
N GLU A 74 2.44 -15.57 -0.67
CA GLU A 74 1.62 -14.47 -0.16
C GLU A 74 0.72 -13.86 -1.24
N LYS A 75 -0.27 -13.09 -0.76
CA LYS A 75 -1.07 -12.18 -1.58
C LYS A 75 -0.90 -10.76 -1.09
N LEU A 76 -0.64 -9.83 -1.99
CA LEU A 76 -0.52 -8.39 -1.77
C LEU A 76 -1.69 -7.68 -2.43
N VAL A 77 -2.41 -6.84 -1.68
CA VAL A 77 -3.50 -6.00 -2.21
C VAL A 77 -3.22 -4.55 -1.85
N ILE A 78 -3.21 -3.69 -2.87
CA ILE A 78 -3.07 -2.23 -2.72
C ILE A 78 -4.39 -1.59 -3.14
N SER A 79 -4.99 -0.77 -2.28
CA SER A 79 -6.30 -0.16 -2.49
C SER A 79 -6.40 1.26 -1.96
N ILE A 80 -7.35 2.01 -2.50
CA ILE A 80 -7.74 3.34 -1.99
C ILE A 80 -9.19 3.28 -1.49
N ASP A 81 -9.37 3.57 -0.20
CA ASP A 81 -10.68 3.76 0.45
C ASP A 81 -11.03 5.25 0.55
#